data_AF-A0A0L7TET3-F1
#
_entry.id   AF-A0A0L7TET3-F1
#
_cell.length_a   1.000
_cell.length_b   1.000
_cell.length_c   1.000
_cell.angle_alpha   90.00
_cell.angle_beta   90.00
_cell.angle_gamma   90.00
#
_symmetry.space_group_name_H-M   'P 1'
#
loop_
_entity.id
_entity.type
_entity.pdbx_description
1 polymer ?
#
loop_
_entity_poly.entity_id
_entity_poly.type
_entity_poly.pdbx_seq_one_letter_code
_entity_poly.pdbx_strand_id
1 'polypeptide(L)'
;MNTQYALRRLSLPEQWRSDPFRIIFMLAMMVFWSAIIVWILPLFSHGNTQAAFIGMLSGLSVNFWLTCIARLRIEQVNPPYAVIALLERFNYQQTADGYYDLKLAGYKKFKAQRIYLTQQEDTLVITGPCNVLKKIIKNINPLPLNR
;
A
#
# COMPACT_ATOMS: atom_id res chain seq x y z
N MET A 1 -10.62 -24.87 11.02
CA MET A 1 -11.56 -23.76 10.73
C MET A 1 -10.87 -22.79 9.81
N ASN A 2 -11.22 -22.81 8.52
CA ASN A 2 -10.62 -21.97 7.49
C ASN A 2 -11.18 -20.55 7.62
N THR A 3 -10.43 -19.65 8.23
CA THR A 3 -10.70 -18.21 8.13
C THR A 3 -10.54 -17.77 6.67
N GLN A 4 -11.66 -17.48 6.01
CA GLN A 4 -11.70 -17.08 4.60
C GLN A 4 -11.29 -15.60 4.49
N TYR A 5 -9.98 -15.36 4.40
CA TYR A 5 -9.43 -14.05 4.12
C TYR A 5 -9.16 -13.91 2.62
N ALA A 6 -9.65 -12.83 2.00
CA ALA A 6 -9.31 -12.49 0.63
C ALA A 6 -8.57 -11.14 0.59
N LEU A 7 -7.26 -11.19 0.32
CA LEU A 7 -6.45 -9.99 0.07
C LEU A 7 -6.37 -9.73 -1.44
N ARG A 8 -6.99 -8.64 -1.88
CA ARG A 8 -6.97 -8.22 -3.28
C ARG A 8 -6.35 -6.84 -3.41
N ARG A 9 -5.35 -6.71 -4.28
CA ARG A 9 -4.81 -5.39 -4.64
C ARG A 9 -5.79 -4.64 -5.51
N LEU A 10 -5.88 -3.33 -5.31
CA LEU A 10 -6.70 -2.49 -6.17
C LEU A 10 -6.12 -2.49 -7.58
N SER A 11 -7.00 -2.51 -8.57
CA SER A 11 -6.64 -2.28 -9.97
C SER A 11 -6.08 -0.87 -10.16
N LEU A 12 -5.35 -0.64 -11.25
CA LEU A 12 -4.73 0.67 -11.53
C LEU A 12 -5.75 1.82 -11.60
N PRO A 13 -6.93 1.66 -12.23
CA PRO A 13 -7.99 2.68 -12.19
C PRO A 13 -8.53 2.96 -10.78
N GLU A 14 -8.68 1.93 -9.95
CA GLU A 14 -9.13 2.10 -8.56
C GLU A 14 -8.05 2.77 -7.70
N GLN A 15 -6.77 2.48 -7.95
CA GLN A 15 -5.65 3.17 -7.32
C GLN A 15 -5.61 4.65 -7.72
N TRP A 16 -5.87 4.98 -8.99
CA TRP A 16 -5.97 6.37 -9.44
C TRP A 16 -7.09 7.13 -8.73
N ARG A 17 -8.27 6.52 -8.56
CA ARG A 17 -9.40 7.14 -7.84
C ARG A 17 -9.09 7.34 -6.35
N SER A 18 -8.36 6.42 -5.73
CA SER A 18 -8.10 6.44 -4.29
C SER A 18 -6.89 7.30 -3.92
N ASP A 19 -5.85 7.30 -4.77
CA ASP A 19 -4.59 8.00 -4.54
C ASP A 19 -3.98 8.50 -5.87
N PRO A 20 -4.59 9.55 -6.47
CA PRO A 20 -4.10 10.11 -7.73
C PRO A 20 -2.73 10.75 -7.58
N PHE A 21 -2.43 11.33 -6.41
CA PHE A 21 -1.16 12.00 -6.13
C PHE A 21 0.02 11.06 -6.30
N ARG A 22 -0.06 9.82 -5.81
CA ARG A 22 1.01 8.83 -5.95
C ARG A 22 1.28 8.45 -7.40
N ILE A 23 0.23 8.30 -8.22
CA ILE A 23 0.42 7.99 -9.64
C ILE A 23 1.05 9.18 -10.36
N ILE A 24 0.58 10.40 -10.09
CA ILE A 24 1.18 11.63 -10.64
C ILE A 24 2.65 11.75 -10.22
N PHE A 25 2.97 11.48 -8.96
CA PHE A 25 4.34 11.47 -8.46
C PHE A 25 5.20 10.44 -9.20
N MET A 26 4.71 9.22 -9.43
CA MET A 26 5.46 8.21 -10.18
C MET A 26 5.68 8.60 -11.65
N LEU A 27 4.68 9.21 -12.29
CA LEU A 27 4.83 9.74 -13.64
C LEU A 27 5.86 10.88 -13.67
N ALA A 28 5.80 11.80 -12.70
CA ALA A 28 6.79 12.88 -12.57
C ALA A 28 8.21 12.33 -12.37
N MET A 29 8.37 11.32 -11.51
CA MET A 29 9.65 10.65 -11.31
C MET A 29 10.14 9.95 -12.58
N MET A 30 9.24 9.33 -13.36
CA MET A 30 9.58 8.71 -14.63
C MET A 30 10.10 9.74 -15.63
N VAL A 31 9.42 10.88 -15.79
CA VAL A 31 9.85 11.97 -16.67
C VAL A 31 11.20 12.52 -16.21
N PHE A 32 11.33 12.79 -14.90
CA PHE A 32 12.55 13.33 -14.31
C PHE A 32 13.76 12.42 -14.56
N TRP A 33 13.65 11.13 -14.23
CA TRP A 33 14.73 10.18 -14.46
C TRP A 33 14.98 9.93 -15.94
N SER A 34 13.96 9.93 -16.79
CA SER A 34 14.15 9.84 -18.24
C SER A 34 14.99 11.00 -18.76
N ALA A 35 14.72 12.23 -18.28
CA ALA A 35 15.54 13.39 -18.63
C ALA A 35 16.99 13.23 -18.15
N ILE A 36 17.22 12.75 -16.92
CA ILE A 36 18.58 12.47 -16.43
C ILE A 36 19.28 11.41 -17.31
N ILE A 37 18.60 10.32 -17.66
CA ILE A 37 19.17 9.22 -18.44
C ILE A 37 19.54 9.68 -19.86
N VAL A 38 18.75 10.56 -20.46
CA VAL A 38 18.99 11.03 -21.84
C VAL A 38 20.03 12.15 -21.88
N TRP A 39 19.96 13.12 -20.96
CA TRP A 39 20.74 14.36 -21.06
C TRP A 39 22.02 14.35 -20.23
N ILE A 40 22.02 13.63 -19.11
CA ILE A 40 23.11 13.70 -18.12
C ILE A 40 23.98 12.44 -18.18
N LEU A 41 23.35 11.26 -18.19
CA LEU A 41 24.05 9.98 -18.12
C LEU A 41 25.10 9.76 -19.25
N PRO A 42 24.84 10.18 -20.52
CA PRO A 42 25.83 10.07 -21.59
C PRO A 42 27.06 10.96 -21.42
N LEU A 43 26.96 12.03 -20.62
CA LEU A 43 28.07 12.96 -20.36
C LEU A 43 29.12 12.35 -19.41
N PHE A 44 28.70 11.42 -18.55
CA PHE A 44 29.57 10.82 -17.52
C PHE A 44 29.90 9.36 -17.80
N SER A 45 29.24 8.73 -18.77
CA SER A 45 29.37 7.32 -19.05
C SER A 45 29.17 7.08 -20.54
N HIS A 46 30.05 6.29 -21.16
CA HIS A 46 29.75 5.59 -22.43
C HIS A 46 28.71 4.46 -22.19
N GLY A 47 27.90 4.60 -21.15
CA GLY A 47 27.12 3.56 -20.53
C GLY A 47 25.79 3.36 -21.23
N ASN A 48 25.36 2.11 -21.20
CA ASN A 48 24.14 1.63 -21.83
C ASN A 48 22.90 2.32 -21.25
N THR A 49 22.38 3.32 -21.96
CA THR A 49 21.14 4.04 -21.62
C THR A 49 19.96 3.10 -21.47
N GLN A 50 19.91 1.98 -22.22
CA GLN A 50 18.84 0.99 -22.10
C GLN A 50 18.85 0.32 -20.72
N ALA A 51 20.02 -0.01 -20.17
CA ALA A 51 20.13 -0.59 -18.84
C ALA A 51 19.65 0.39 -17.75
N ALA A 52 19.93 1.69 -17.93
CA ALA A 52 19.44 2.72 -17.01
C ALA A 52 17.91 2.86 -17.07
N PHE A 53 17.29 2.81 -18.25
CA PHE A 53 15.83 2.78 -18.40
C PHE A 53 15.21 1.54 -17.75
N ILE A 54 15.79 0.36 -17.96
CA ILE A 54 15.33 -0.89 -17.33
C ILE A 54 15.42 -0.79 -15.80
N GLY A 55 16.52 -0.25 -15.27
CA GLY A 55 16.70 0.00 -13.84
C GLY A 55 15.64 0.96 -13.29
N MET A 56 15.37 2.06 -13.99
CA MET A 56 14.32 3.02 -13.60
C MET A 56 12.94 2.36 -13.59
N LEU A 57 12.56 1.67 -14.66
CA LEU A 57 11.24 1.03 -14.79
C LEU A 57 11.05 -0.08 -13.74
N SER A 58 12.06 -0.91 -13.52
CA SER A 58 12.02 -1.96 -12.50
C SER A 58 11.91 -1.37 -11.08
N GLY A 59 12.71 -0.35 -10.76
CA GLY A 59 12.65 0.35 -9.47
C GLY A 59 11.29 0.98 -9.19
N LEU A 60 10.72 1.70 -10.18
CA LEU A 60 9.38 2.29 -10.07
C LEU A 60 8.30 1.21 -9.92
N SER A 61 8.39 0.12 -10.67
CA SER A 61 7.43 -0.99 -10.62
C SER A 61 7.45 -1.69 -9.25
N VAL A 62 8.63 -1.98 -8.71
CA VAL A 62 8.79 -2.58 -7.37
C VAL A 62 8.29 -1.62 -6.30
N ASN A 63 8.63 -0.34 -6.38
CA ASN A 63 8.12 0.66 -5.45
C ASN A 63 6.59 0.70 -5.48
N PHE A 64 5.99 0.70 -6.67
CA PHE A 64 4.55 0.67 -6.86
C PHE A 64 3.90 -0.57 -6.25
N TRP A 65 4.51 -1.74 -6.47
CA TRP A 65 4.05 -3.01 -5.95
C TRP A 65 4.06 -3.05 -4.42
N LEU A 66 5.12 -2.51 -3.79
CA LEU A 66 5.28 -2.48 -2.33
C LEU A 66 4.36 -1.48 -1.65
N THR A 67 4.09 -0.34 -2.29
CA THR A 67 3.30 0.74 -1.68
C THR A 67 1.84 0.76 -2.16
N CYS A 68 1.40 -0.27 -2.88
CA CYS A 68 0.03 -0.33 -3.41
C CYS A 68 -1.04 -0.38 -2.31
N ILE A 69 -2.17 0.24 -2.61
CA ILE A 69 -3.39 0.09 -1.80
C ILE A 69 -4.01 -1.26 -2.15
N ALA A 70 -4.49 -1.96 -1.13
CA ALA A 70 -5.21 -3.22 -1.24
C ALA A 70 -6.49 -3.19 -0.40
N ARG A 71 -7.36 -4.17 -0.67
CA ARG A 71 -8.56 -4.49 0.11
C ARG A 71 -8.38 -5.87 0.70
N LEU A 72 -8.55 -5.98 2.00
CA LEU A 72 -8.64 -7.23 2.73
C LEU A 72 -10.10 -7.45 3.10
N ARG A 73 -10.67 -8.57 2.68
CA ARG A 73 -11.98 -9.04 3.10
C ARG A 73 -11.80 -10.16 4.11
N ILE A 74 -12.54 -10.08 5.21
CA ILE A 74 -12.58 -11.09 6.26
C ILE A 74 -14.01 -11.59 6.33
N GLU A 75 -14.24 -12.84 5.94
CA GLU A 75 -15.54 -13.50 6.05
C GLU A 75 -15.62 -14.24 7.40
N GLN A 76 -16.76 -14.15 8.09
CA GLN A 76 -16.98 -14.55 9.48
C GLN A 76 -16.19 -13.71 10.49
N VAL A 77 -16.86 -12.70 11.03
CA VAL A 77 -16.29 -11.69 11.91
C VAL A 77 -16.12 -12.26 13.33
N ASN A 78 -14.88 -12.55 13.73
CA ASN A 78 -14.48 -12.23 15.11
C ASN A 78 -14.61 -10.70 15.27
N PRO A 79 -15.15 -10.18 16.39
CA PRO A 79 -15.60 -8.79 16.49
C PRO A 79 -14.53 -7.79 16.01
N PRO A 80 -14.93 -6.70 15.32
CA PRO A 80 -14.01 -5.73 14.71
C PRO A 80 -13.00 -5.14 15.71
N TYR A 81 -13.30 -5.24 17.00
CA TYR A 81 -12.42 -4.91 18.12
C TYR A 81 -11.01 -5.52 18.02
N ALA A 82 -10.85 -6.76 17.55
CA ALA A 82 -9.53 -7.39 17.42
C ALA A 82 -8.65 -6.68 16.37
N VAL A 83 -9.26 -6.22 15.27
CA VAL A 83 -8.59 -5.44 14.23
C VAL A 83 -8.26 -4.05 14.74
N ILE A 84 -9.18 -3.42 15.47
CA ILE A 84 -8.99 -2.08 16.06
C ILE A 84 -7.82 -2.10 17.06
N ALA A 85 -7.76 -3.09 17.95
CA ALA A 85 -6.66 -3.24 18.90
C ALA A 85 -5.30 -3.45 18.19
N LEU A 86 -5.27 -4.18 17.07
CA LEU A 86 -4.07 -4.32 16.25
C LEU A 86 -3.65 -3.01 15.58
N LEU A 87 -4.62 -2.23 15.10
CA LEU A 87 -4.38 -0.92 14.51
C LEU A 87 -3.79 0.05 15.54
N GLU A 88 -4.33 0.09 16.75
CA GLU A 88 -3.78 0.89 17.85
C GLU A 88 -2.34 0.48 18.19
N ARG A 89 -2.05 -0.84 18.23
CA ARG A 89 -0.69 -1.35 18.42
C ARG A 89 0.27 -0.93 17.29
N PHE A 90 -0.25 -0.70 16.09
CA PHE A 90 0.49 -0.16 14.95
C PHE A 90 0.52 1.38 14.92
N ASN A 91 0.13 2.05 16.01
CA ASN A 91 0.05 3.51 16.15
C ASN A 91 -0.96 4.18 15.20
N TYR A 92 -2.00 3.47 14.80
CA TYR A 92 -3.14 4.08 14.11
C TYR A 92 -4.16 4.58 15.12
N GLN A 93 -4.76 5.74 14.83
CA GLN A 93 -5.84 6.34 15.62
C GLN A 93 -7.03 6.61 14.71
N GLN A 94 -8.23 6.40 15.24
CA GLN A 94 -9.46 6.76 14.55
C GLN A 94 -9.58 8.29 14.48
N THR A 95 -9.86 8.81 13.29
CA THR A 95 -10.08 10.23 13.04
C THR A 95 -11.58 10.54 13.12
N ALA A 96 -11.95 11.82 13.33
CA ALA A 96 -13.34 12.27 13.36
C ALA A 96 -14.13 11.86 12.10
N ASP A 97 -13.45 11.76 10.95
CA ASP A 97 -14.02 11.35 9.66
C ASP A 97 -14.21 9.82 9.51
N GLY A 98 -13.96 9.04 10.56
CA GLY A 98 -14.21 7.59 10.58
C GLY A 98 -13.13 6.69 9.98
N TYR A 99 -12.00 7.25 9.52
CA TYR A 99 -10.83 6.47 9.06
C TYR A 99 -9.70 6.42 10.09
N TYR A 100 -8.85 5.41 9.99
CA TYR A 100 -7.67 5.22 10.83
C TYR A 100 -6.43 5.80 10.16
N ASP A 101 -5.70 6.67 10.86
CA ASP A 101 -4.49 7.31 10.38
C ASP A 101 -3.34 7.14 11.38
N LEU A 102 -2.10 7.18 10.90
CA LEU A 102 -0.92 7.07 11.75
C LEU A 102 -0.76 8.31 12.63
N LYS A 103 -0.40 8.09 13.90
CA LYS A 103 -0.03 9.15 14.85
C LYS A 103 1.37 9.69 14.54
N LEU A 104 1.51 10.34 13.38
CA LEU A 104 2.74 10.99 12.92
C LEU A 104 2.56 12.53 12.91
N ALA A 105 3.67 13.26 12.98
CA ALA A 105 3.67 14.71 12.77
C ALA A 105 3.14 15.06 11.37
N GLY A 106 2.38 16.16 11.25
CA GLY A 106 1.57 16.47 10.05
C GLY A 106 2.31 16.42 8.71
N TYR A 107 3.59 16.83 8.66
CA TYR A 107 4.41 16.82 7.44
C TYR A 107 4.87 15.41 6.99
N LYS A 108 4.75 14.39 7.86
CA LYS A 108 5.03 12.99 7.53
C LYS A 108 3.76 12.19 7.21
N LYS A 109 2.58 12.83 7.27
CA LYS A 109 1.30 12.16 7.01
C LYS A 109 1.07 12.05 5.51
N PHE A 110 1.06 10.83 5.00
CA PHE A 110 0.66 10.55 3.62
C PHE A 110 -0.76 10.00 3.59
N LYS A 111 -1.64 10.59 2.78
CA LYS A 111 -3.03 10.12 2.62
C LYS A 111 -3.11 8.64 2.21
N ALA A 112 -2.10 8.16 1.48
CA ALA A 112 -1.95 6.77 1.08
C ALA A 112 -1.83 5.77 2.24
N GLN A 113 -1.51 6.23 3.45
CA GLN A 113 -1.33 5.39 4.64
C GLN A 113 -2.63 5.17 5.42
N ARG A 114 -3.73 5.84 5.05
CA ARG A 114 -5.02 5.72 5.74
C ARG A 114 -5.60 4.32 5.59
N ILE A 115 -6.26 3.87 6.66
CA ILE A 115 -6.97 2.60 6.71
C ILE A 115 -8.46 2.88 6.90
N TYR A 116 -9.26 2.33 6.00
CA TYR A 116 -10.71 2.41 6.05
C TYR A 116 -11.26 1.05 6.47
N LEU A 117 -12.09 1.05 7.51
CA LEU A 117 -12.87 -0.11 7.93
C LEU A 117 -14.30 0.09 7.46
N THR A 118 -14.81 -0.86 6.70
CA THR A 118 -16.21 -0.86 6.24
C THR A 118 -16.79 -2.22 6.56
N GLN A 119 -17.81 -2.26 7.41
CA GLN A 119 -18.55 -3.47 7.71
C GLN A 119 -19.67 -3.63 6.67
N GLN A 120 -19.66 -4.74 5.94
CA GLN A 120 -20.72 -5.12 5.00
C GLN A 120 -21.33 -6.43 5.47
N GLU A 121 -22.51 -6.34 6.08
CA GLU A 121 -23.23 -7.48 6.66
C GLU A 121 -22.32 -8.31 7.58
N ASP A 122 -21.93 -9.50 7.14
CA ASP A 122 -21.11 -10.47 7.86
C ASP A 122 -19.63 -10.49 7.40
N THR A 123 -19.22 -9.46 6.65
CA THR A 123 -17.87 -9.28 6.14
C THR A 123 -17.26 -7.97 6.58
N LEU A 124 -16.02 -8.02 7.06
CA LEU A 124 -15.24 -6.82 7.35
C LEU A 124 -14.31 -6.54 6.16
N VAL A 125 -14.47 -5.36 5.56
CA VAL A 125 -13.62 -4.88 4.46
C VAL A 125 -12.66 -3.82 4.99
N ILE A 126 -11.36 -4.11 4.88
CA ILE A 126 -10.27 -3.23 5.29
C ILE A 126 -9.55 -2.74 4.04
N THR A 127 -9.57 -1.43 3.78
CA THR A 127 -8.86 -0.83 2.65
C THR A 127 -7.67 -0.02 3.16
N GLY A 128 -6.47 -0.27 2.63
CA GLY A 128 -5.26 0.44 3.05
C GLY A 128 -3.98 -0.10 2.40
N PRO A 129 -2.80 0.29 2.89
CA PRO A 129 -1.53 -0.17 2.35
C PRO A 129 -1.38 -1.70 2.43
N CYS A 130 -1.04 -2.34 1.31
CA CYS A 130 -0.94 -3.79 1.20
C CYS A 130 -0.01 -4.41 2.26
N ASN A 131 1.12 -3.76 2.55
CA ASN A 131 2.06 -4.23 3.56
C ASN A 131 1.47 -4.22 4.99
N VAL A 132 0.62 -3.25 5.30
CA VAL A 132 -0.05 -3.18 6.61
C VAL A 132 -1.14 -4.25 6.69
N LEU A 133 -1.92 -4.44 5.63
CA LEU A 133 -2.93 -5.51 5.58
C LEU A 133 -2.30 -6.91 5.73
N LYS A 134 -1.14 -7.16 5.10
CA LYS A 134 -0.37 -8.41 5.31
C LYS A 134 0.05 -8.59 6.77
N LYS A 135 0.46 -7.51 7.46
CA LYS A 135 0.77 -7.57 8.90
C LYS A 135 -0.47 -7.90 9.72
N ILE A 136 -1.62 -7.32 9.39
CA ILE A 136 -2.90 -7.60 10.06
C ILE A 136 -3.25 -9.09 9.91
N ILE A 137 -3.23 -9.65 8.70
CA ILE A 137 -3.48 -11.09 8.46
C ILE A 137 -2.54 -11.95 9.32
N LYS A 138 -1.24 -11.65 9.34
CA LYS A 138 -0.25 -12.42 10.12
C LYS A 138 -0.52 -12.40 11.63
N ASN A 139 -1.11 -11.33 12.17
CA ASN A 139 -1.38 -11.22 13.60
C ASN A 139 -2.76 -11.76 13.99
N ILE A 140 -3.72 -11.77 13.06
CA ILE A 140 -5.03 -12.38 13.28
C ILE A 140 -4.98 -13.89 13.12
N ASN A 141 -4.05 -14.41 12.30
CA ASN A 141 -3.76 -15.83 12.17
C ASN A 141 -2.60 -16.19 13.10
N PRO A 142 -2.81 -16.64 14.36
CA PRO A 142 -1.76 -17.35 15.07
C PRO A 142 -1.53 -18.64 14.28
N LEU A 143 -0.47 -18.70 13.48
CA LEU A 143 -0.06 -19.88 12.71
C LEU A 143 -0.14 -21.15 13.56
N PRO A 144 -0.53 -22.29 12.96
CA PRO A 144 0.51 -23.09 12.34
C PRO A 144 0.12 -23.56 10.94
N LEU A 145 1.02 -23.37 9.98
CA LEU A 145 1.10 -24.23 8.80
C LEU A 145 2.57 -24.58 8.61
N ASN A 146 3.00 -25.49 9.48
CA ASN A 146 4.08 -26.40 9.18
C ASN A 146 3.42 -27.56 8.42
N ARG A 147 3.71 -27.69 7.12
CA ARG A 147 3.76 -28.97 6.39
C ARG A 147 4.65 -28.75 5.18
#